data_AF-A0A9P6SVB7-F1
#
_entry.id   AF-A0A9P6SVB7-F1
#
_cell.length_a   1.000
_cell.length_b   1.000
_cell.length_c   1.000
_cell.angle_alpha   90.00
_cell.angle_beta   90.00
_cell.angle_gamma   90.00
#
_symmetry.space_group_name_H-M   'P 1'
#
loop_
_entity.id
_entity.type
_entity.pdbx_description
1 polymer ?
#
loop_
_entity_poly.entity_id
_entity_poly.type
_entity_poly.pdbx_seq_one_letter_code
_entity_poly.pdbx_strand_id
1 'polypeptide(L)'
;LKRQLAKQIHEENLFARALKQCQEETKTFEAHIIKELKQILASYSAYQLNSGTSAFVQSWASTEMALNVLQEDSEWTGFIERHGHRLFPSDLVDTKVDDVDYPCKDSPYVTPIKTAHLSRQSTVLKSWKDGYFVLTNAGWLHVFASADLEKDHVPDHSIYIPTANLGPHAEAGQKQQSFSLDGKGKGGLLHKDAQTLTLRGNSREEMIEWWNEISKRAQSSMVSQPGNGHAAVSRSSSALTPQSPKQAKEPAPHAEETSSTPVVAQLAVAETAAEPVAAPVAAPVAEPVSQ
;
A
#
# COMPACT_ATOMS: atom_id res chain seq x y z
N LEU A 1 6.05 -0.28 -0.61
CA LEU A 1 5.33 -1.37 -1.30
C LEU A 1 4.30 -2.06 -0.41
N LYS A 2 4.65 -2.87 0.61
CA LYS A 2 3.66 -3.61 1.43
C LYS A 2 2.52 -2.73 1.97
N ARG A 3 2.81 -1.56 2.51
CA ARG A 3 1.79 -0.59 2.98
C ARG A 3 0.93 -0.04 1.85
N GLN A 4 1.52 0.26 0.69
CA GLN A 4 0.78 0.74 -0.48
C GLN A 4 -0.13 -0.36 -1.02
N LEU A 5 0.37 -1.59 -1.09
CA LEU A 5 -0.39 -2.77 -1.47
C LEU A 5 -1.54 -3.03 -0.48
N ALA A 6 -1.26 -2.97 0.83
CA ALA A 6 -2.28 -3.11 1.85
C ALA A 6 -3.36 -2.03 1.76
N LYS A 7 -2.96 -0.78 1.52
CA LYS A 7 -3.89 0.32 1.30
C LYS A 7 -4.75 0.09 0.06
N GLN A 8 -4.13 -0.25 -1.07
CA GLN A 8 -4.83 -0.51 -2.32
C GLN A 8 -5.82 -1.67 -2.17
N ILE A 9 -5.40 -2.80 -1.61
CA ILE A 9 -6.27 -3.96 -1.37
C ILE A 9 -7.42 -3.60 -0.43
N HIS A 10 -7.16 -2.79 0.59
CA HIS A 10 -8.21 -2.31 1.48
C HIS A 10 -9.24 -1.45 0.72
N GLU A 11 -8.78 -0.53 -0.12
CA GLU A 11 -9.63 0.32 -0.96
C GLU A 11 -10.43 -0.51 -1.99
N GLU A 12 -9.79 -1.48 -2.63
CA GLU A 12 -10.43 -2.40 -3.58
C GLU A 12 -11.50 -3.27 -2.90
N ASN A 13 -11.20 -3.84 -1.74
CA ASN A 13 -12.18 -4.60 -0.95
C ASN A 13 -13.33 -3.71 -0.48
N LEU A 14 -13.05 -2.47 -0.06
CA LEU A 14 -14.07 -1.52 0.33
C LEU A 14 -15.01 -1.21 -0.84
N PHE A 15 -14.44 -0.96 -2.02
CA PHE A 15 -15.21 -0.70 -3.25
C PHE A 15 -16.03 -1.92 -3.67
N ALA A 16 -15.45 -3.12 -3.62
CA ALA A 16 -16.14 -4.37 -3.90
C ALA A 16 -17.36 -4.58 -2.99
N ARG A 17 -17.20 -4.36 -1.68
CA ARG A 17 -18.30 -4.46 -0.72
C ARG A 17 -19.38 -3.41 -0.97
N ALA A 18 -18.99 -2.17 -1.28
CA ALA A 18 -19.94 -1.09 -1.59
C ALA A 18 -20.77 -1.40 -2.85
N LEU A 19 -20.14 -1.94 -3.90
CA LEU A 19 -20.84 -2.36 -5.11
C LEU A 19 -21.81 -3.51 -4.83
N LYS A 20 -21.37 -4.53 -4.09
CA LYS A 20 -22.22 -5.66 -3.71
C LYS A 20 -23.42 -5.21 -2.88
N GLN A 21 -23.19 -4.30 -1.95
CA GLN A 21 -24.26 -3.70 -1.14
C GLN A 21 -25.26 -2.94 -2.02
N CYS A 22 -24.78 -2.10 -2.95
CA CYS A 22 -25.64 -1.38 -3.88
C CYS A 22 -26.50 -2.31 -4.75
N GLN A 23 -25.94 -3.44 -5.20
CA GLN A 23 -26.69 -4.45 -5.95
C GLN A 23 -27.79 -5.10 -5.11
N GLU A 24 -27.50 -5.48 -3.86
CA GLU A 24 -28.51 -6.07 -2.96
C GLU A 24 -29.60 -5.06 -2.57
N GLU A 25 -29.22 -3.81 -2.35
CA GLU A 25 -30.16 -2.72 -2.11
C GLU A 25 -31.06 -2.47 -3.32
N THR A 26 -30.51 -2.50 -4.54
CA THR A 26 -31.27 -2.33 -5.78
C THR A 26 -32.28 -3.47 -5.96
N LYS A 27 -31.84 -4.72 -5.75
CA LYS A 27 -32.73 -5.90 -5.77
C LYS A 27 -33.88 -5.73 -4.78
N THR A 28 -33.56 -5.40 -3.53
CA THR A 28 -34.55 -5.25 -2.46
C THR A 28 -35.51 -4.09 -2.75
N PHE A 29 -35.00 -2.99 -3.29
CA PHE A 29 -35.78 -1.82 -3.68
C PHE A 29 -36.78 -2.14 -4.79
N GLU A 30 -36.35 -2.86 -5.84
CA GLU A 30 -37.24 -3.26 -6.94
C GLU A 30 -38.35 -4.21 -6.46
N ALA A 31 -38.00 -5.22 -5.65
CA ALA A 31 -38.97 -6.12 -5.04
C ALA A 31 -39.99 -5.35 -4.17
N HIS A 32 -39.51 -4.35 -3.42
CA HIS A 32 -40.36 -3.49 -2.61
C HIS A 32 -41.32 -2.64 -3.46
N ILE A 33 -40.86 -2.06 -4.58
CA ILE A 33 -41.75 -1.32 -5.50
C ILE A 33 -42.89 -2.22 -6.00
N ILE A 34 -42.57 -3.44 -6.45
CA ILE A 34 -43.58 -4.37 -6.97
C ILE A 34 -44.58 -4.74 -5.86
N LYS A 35 -44.09 -4.95 -4.64
CA LYS A 35 -44.93 -5.23 -3.47
C LYS A 35 -45.88 -4.08 -3.15
N GLU A 36 -45.39 -2.84 -3.09
CA GLU A 36 -46.22 -1.65 -2.83
C GLU A 36 -47.25 -1.43 -3.95
N LEU A 37 -46.85 -1.61 -5.21
CA LEU A 37 -47.78 -1.53 -6.34
C LEU A 37 -48.92 -2.55 -6.21
N LYS A 38 -48.62 -3.79 -5.84
CA LYS A 38 -49.64 -4.82 -5.59
C LYS A 38 -50.57 -4.43 -4.45
N GLN A 39 -50.04 -3.87 -3.35
CA GLN A 39 -50.85 -3.43 -2.22
C GLN A 39 -51.81 -2.29 -2.59
N ILE A 40 -51.33 -1.31 -3.36
CA ILE A 40 -52.15 -0.19 -3.85
C ILE A 40 -53.27 -0.71 -4.76
N LEU A 41 -52.94 -1.59 -5.71
CA LEU A 41 -53.91 -2.15 -6.65
C LEU A 41 -54.93 -3.08 -5.96
N ALA A 42 -54.49 -3.86 -4.98
CA ALA A 42 -55.39 -4.66 -4.15
C ALA A 42 -56.37 -3.75 -3.38
N SER A 43 -55.89 -2.69 -2.75
CA SER A 43 -56.72 -1.72 -2.03
C SER A 43 -57.73 -1.02 -2.95
N TYR A 44 -57.28 -0.63 -4.15
CA TYR A 44 -58.15 -0.05 -5.18
C TYR A 44 -59.26 -1.01 -5.62
N SER A 45 -58.91 -2.28 -5.89
CA SER A 45 -59.89 -3.29 -6.29
C SER A 45 -60.94 -3.53 -5.20
N ALA A 46 -60.53 -3.57 -3.93
CA ALA A 46 -61.43 -3.74 -2.79
C ALA A 46 -62.42 -2.56 -2.66
N TYR A 47 -61.96 -1.33 -2.87
CA TYR A 47 -62.83 -0.15 -2.87
C TYR A 47 -63.88 -0.20 -3.99
N GLN A 48 -63.47 -0.58 -5.20
CA GLN A 48 -64.38 -0.67 -6.35
C GLN A 48 -65.40 -1.82 -6.21
N LEU A 49 -64.97 -2.95 -5.64
CA LEU A 49 -65.86 -4.07 -5.32
C LEU A 49 -66.94 -3.67 -4.31
N ASN A 50 -66.57 -2.89 -3.27
CA ASN A 50 -67.52 -2.34 -2.31
C ASN A 50 -68.50 -1.32 -2.92
N SER A 51 -68.13 -0.71 -4.04
CA SER A 51 -68.95 0.29 -4.75
C SER A 51 -69.97 -0.33 -5.73
N GLY A 52 -70.04 -1.67 -5.84
CA GLY A 52 -71.19 -2.38 -6.42
C GLY A 52 -71.28 -2.46 -7.94
N THR A 53 -70.21 -2.18 -8.70
CA THR A 53 -70.24 -2.22 -10.17
C THR A 53 -69.84 -3.60 -10.73
N SER A 54 -70.81 -4.40 -11.17
CA SER A 54 -70.56 -5.76 -11.72
C SER A 54 -69.68 -5.76 -12.98
N ALA A 55 -69.69 -4.68 -13.76
CA ALA A 55 -68.82 -4.51 -14.94
C ALA A 55 -67.33 -4.40 -14.58
N PHE A 56 -66.99 -3.91 -13.38
CA PHE A 56 -65.60 -3.78 -12.92
C PHE A 56 -64.97 -5.16 -12.64
N VAL A 57 -65.74 -6.09 -12.08
CA VAL A 57 -65.22 -7.43 -11.74
C VAL A 57 -64.76 -8.18 -12.99
N GLN A 58 -65.55 -8.11 -14.07
CA GLN A 58 -65.24 -8.79 -15.32
C GLN A 58 -64.01 -8.18 -16.01
N SER A 59 -63.83 -6.85 -15.96
CA SER A 59 -62.65 -6.21 -16.54
C SER A 59 -61.39 -6.34 -15.67
N TRP A 60 -61.55 -6.43 -14.35
CA TRP A 60 -60.44 -6.54 -13.39
C TRP A 60 -59.83 -7.95 -13.30
N ALA A 61 -60.61 -9.00 -13.57
CA ALA A 61 -60.15 -10.39 -13.44
C ALA A 61 -58.84 -10.70 -14.18
N SER A 62 -58.66 -10.14 -15.39
CA SER A 62 -57.41 -10.29 -16.15
C SER A 62 -56.22 -9.60 -15.47
N THR A 63 -56.43 -8.44 -14.87
CA THR A 63 -55.41 -7.67 -14.15
C THR A 63 -55.03 -8.36 -12.85
N GLU A 64 -56.01 -8.88 -12.11
CA GLU A 64 -55.79 -9.64 -10.88
C GLU A 64 -54.94 -10.90 -11.14
N MET A 65 -55.25 -11.63 -12.22
CA MET A 65 -54.44 -12.77 -12.63
C MET A 65 -53.00 -12.35 -12.97
N ALA A 66 -52.81 -11.26 -13.71
CA ALA A 66 -51.48 -10.75 -14.05
C ALA A 66 -50.67 -10.33 -12.80
N LEU A 67 -51.31 -9.68 -11.82
CA LEU A 67 -50.67 -9.29 -10.56
C LEU A 67 -50.27 -10.48 -9.69
N ASN A 68 -51.07 -11.56 -9.71
CA ASN A 68 -50.75 -12.78 -8.98
C ASN A 68 -49.59 -13.55 -9.62
N VAL A 69 -49.47 -13.52 -10.95
CA VAL A 69 -48.36 -14.16 -11.67
C VAL A 69 -47.06 -13.40 -11.49
N LEU A 70 -47.11 -12.06 -11.50
CA LEU A 70 -45.93 -11.20 -11.36
C LEU A 70 -45.23 -11.46 -10.02
N GLN A 71 -44.02 -12.04 -10.03
CA GLN A 71 -43.21 -12.22 -8.82
C GLN A 71 -42.41 -10.95 -8.52
N GLU A 72 -42.16 -10.68 -7.23
CA GLU A 72 -41.42 -9.49 -6.78
C GLU A 72 -39.97 -9.48 -7.31
N ASP A 73 -39.34 -10.65 -7.47
CA ASP A 73 -37.96 -10.79 -7.97
C ASP A 73 -37.87 -10.98 -9.50
N SER A 74 -39.00 -10.94 -10.23
CA SER A 74 -39.04 -11.32 -11.65
C SER A 74 -38.18 -10.41 -12.55
N GLU A 75 -38.28 -9.10 -12.37
CA GLU A 75 -37.51 -8.11 -13.14
C GLU A 75 -36.01 -8.20 -12.83
N TRP A 76 -35.65 -8.29 -11.55
CA TRP A 76 -34.26 -8.44 -11.13
C TRP A 76 -33.63 -9.72 -11.68
N THR A 77 -34.36 -10.84 -11.66
CA THR A 77 -33.91 -12.12 -12.23
C THR A 77 -33.71 -12.00 -13.74
N GLY A 78 -34.68 -11.42 -14.46
CA GLY A 78 -34.55 -11.17 -15.90
C GLY A 78 -33.46 -10.17 -16.25
N PHE A 79 -33.11 -9.24 -15.36
CA PHE A 79 -31.96 -8.35 -15.50
C PHE A 79 -30.64 -9.11 -15.35
N ILE A 80 -30.52 -9.99 -14.34
CA ILE A 80 -29.33 -10.86 -14.18
C ILE A 80 -29.16 -11.77 -15.41
N GLU A 81 -30.22 -12.36 -15.96
CA GLU A 81 -30.11 -13.20 -17.14
C GLU A 81 -29.58 -12.45 -18.37
N ARG A 82 -29.97 -11.18 -18.54
CA ARG A 82 -29.54 -10.34 -19.67
C ARG A 82 -28.17 -9.69 -19.47
N HIS A 83 -27.87 -9.30 -18.24
CA HIS A 83 -26.76 -8.38 -17.92
C HIS A 83 -25.87 -8.84 -16.77
N GLY A 84 -26.04 -10.07 -16.27
CA GLY A 84 -25.29 -10.61 -15.13
C GLY A 84 -23.77 -10.59 -15.32
N HIS A 85 -23.29 -10.73 -16.56
CA HIS A 85 -21.85 -10.64 -16.89
C HIS A 85 -21.23 -9.26 -16.62
N ARG A 86 -22.04 -8.20 -16.49
CA ARG A 86 -21.58 -6.83 -16.16
C ARG A 86 -21.67 -6.52 -14.68
N LEU A 87 -22.36 -7.37 -13.93
CA LEU A 87 -22.53 -7.20 -12.50
C LEU A 87 -21.27 -7.64 -11.77
N PHE A 88 -21.01 -6.98 -10.65
CA PHE A 88 -19.97 -7.40 -9.73
C PHE A 88 -20.22 -8.87 -9.30
N PRO A 89 -19.21 -9.74 -9.39
CA PRO A 89 -19.37 -11.15 -9.04
C PRO A 89 -19.74 -11.32 -7.56
N SER A 90 -20.79 -12.10 -7.29
CA SER A 90 -21.27 -12.31 -5.91
C SER A 90 -20.37 -13.22 -5.06
N ASP A 91 -19.56 -14.03 -5.74
CA ASP A 91 -18.62 -15.02 -5.21
C ASP A 91 -17.23 -14.45 -4.87
N LEU A 92 -16.98 -13.17 -5.18
CA LEU A 92 -15.70 -12.55 -4.87
C LEU A 92 -15.53 -12.40 -3.34
N VAL A 93 -14.48 -13.03 -2.81
CA VAL A 93 -14.08 -12.93 -1.42
C VAL A 93 -13.09 -11.78 -1.26
N ASP A 94 -13.13 -11.10 -0.12
CA ASP A 94 -12.15 -10.08 0.23
C ASP A 94 -10.71 -10.61 0.03
N THR A 95 -9.93 -9.89 -0.77
CA THR A 95 -8.55 -10.26 -1.05
C THR A 95 -7.67 -9.89 0.14
N LYS A 96 -6.77 -10.78 0.57
CA LYS A 96 -5.78 -10.46 1.60
C LYS A 96 -4.47 -10.03 0.98
N VAL A 97 -3.72 -9.21 1.72
CA VAL A 97 -2.42 -8.68 1.29
C VAL A 97 -1.40 -9.80 1.04
N ASP A 98 -1.44 -10.84 1.85
CA ASP A 98 -0.51 -11.97 1.74
C ASP A 98 -0.82 -12.87 0.55
N ASP A 99 -2.06 -12.88 0.07
CA ASP A 99 -2.51 -13.71 -1.06
C ASP A 99 -2.14 -13.07 -2.41
N VAL A 100 -1.82 -11.76 -2.42
CA VAL A 100 -1.42 -11.08 -3.66
C VAL A 100 0.02 -11.41 -4.00
N ASP A 101 0.21 -12.04 -5.15
CA ASP A 101 1.51 -12.23 -5.76
C ASP A 101 1.90 -10.99 -6.58
N TYR A 102 3.14 -10.55 -6.42
CA TYR A 102 3.68 -9.42 -7.15
C TYR A 102 5.13 -9.72 -7.55
N PRO A 103 5.63 -9.15 -8.66
CA PRO A 103 6.97 -9.43 -9.13
C PRO A 103 8.02 -9.23 -8.03
N CYS A 104 8.91 -10.21 -7.89
CA CYS A 104 9.99 -10.21 -6.89
C CYS A 104 9.54 -10.24 -5.42
N LYS A 105 8.28 -10.59 -5.11
CA LYS A 105 7.78 -10.76 -3.72
C LYS A 105 8.69 -11.66 -2.88
N ASP A 106 9.02 -12.83 -3.41
CA ASP A 106 9.85 -13.84 -2.75
C ASP A 106 11.29 -13.88 -3.29
N SER A 107 11.78 -12.75 -3.82
CA SER A 107 13.13 -12.68 -4.34
C SER A 107 14.17 -12.85 -3.22
N PRO A 108 15.09 -13.83 -3.32
CA PRO A 108 16.08 -14.11 -2.28
C PRO A 108 17.09 -12.98 -2.08
N TYR A 109 17.13 -12.01 -3.00
CA TYR A 109 17.97 -10.82 -2.91
C TYR A 109 17.46 -9.80 -1.87
N VAL A 110 16.15 -9.78 -1.60
CA VAL A 110 15.49 -8.85 -0.68
C VAL A 110 15.36 -9.45 0.73
N THR A 111 15.63 -10.75 0.87
CA THR A 111 15.64 -11.43 2.16
C THR A 111 16.77 -10.89 3.05
N PRO A 112 16.47 -10.53 4.31
CA PRO A 112 17.49 -10.13 5.28
C PRO A 112 18.31 -11.35 5.69
N ILE A 113 19.63 -11.24 5.63
CA ILE A 113 20.57 -12.24 6.14
C ILE A 113 20.70 -12.09 7.65
N LYS A 114 20.88 -10.84 8.10
CA LYS A 114 21.12 -10.51 9.50
C LYS A 114 20.44 -9.21 9.85
N THR A 115 19.77 -9.21 11.00
CA THR A 115 19.17 -8.02 11.58
C THR A 115 19.52 -7.93 13.06
N ALA A 116 19.77 -6.71 13.55
CA ALA A 116 20.09 -6.46 14.96
C ALA A 116 19.95 -4.98 15.29
N HIS A 117 19.83 -4.69 16.58
CA HIS A 117 19.97 -3.32 17.10
C HIS A 117 21.44 -3.05 17.36
N LEU A 118 22.01 -2.06 16.69
CA LEU A 118 23.39 -1.62 16.91
C LEU A 118 23.40 -0.11 17.19
N SER A 119 24.52 0.41 17.66
CA SER A 119 24.71 1.86 17.76
C SER A 119 25.57 2.35 16.59
N ARG A 120 25.17 3.43 15.93
CA ARG A 120 26.01 4.17 14.98
C ARG A 120 26.55 5.45 15.60
N GLN A 121 27.75 5.83 15.19
CA GLN A 121 28.28 7.14 15.51
C GLN A 121 27.80 8.18 14.50
N SER A 122 27.26 9.30 15.00
CA SER A 122 26.92 10.45 14.16
C SER A 122 28.18 11.10 13.59
N THR A 123 28.19 11.36 12.28
CA THR A 123 29.33 12.00 11.60
C THR A 123 29.61 13.41 12.12
N VAL A 124 28.56 14.15 12.50
CA VAL A 124 28.67 15.57 12.90
C VAL A 124 29.01 15.69 14.39
N LEU A 125 28.17 15.10 15.25
CA LEU A 125 28.25 15.29 16.70
C LEU A 125 29.10 14.22 17.41
N LYS A 126 29.58 13.20 16.67
CA LYS A 126 30.31 12.04 17.21
C LYS A 126 29.60 11.31 18.34
N SER A 127 28.29 11.53 18.51
CA SER A 127 27.43 10.88 19.48
C SER A 127 26.95 9.52 18.97
N TRP A 128 26.73 8.59 19.89
CA TRP A 128 26.17 7.28 19.57
C TRP A 128 24.64 7.38 19.52
N LYS A 129 24.06 6.81 18.46
CA LYS A 129 22.62 6.65 18.29
C LYS A 129 22.31 5.20 17.98
N ASP A 130 21.34 4.65 18.70
CA ASP A 130 20.85 3.31 18.42
C ASP A 130 19.99 3.31 17.16
N GLY A 131 20.02 2.20 16.44
CA GLY A 131 19.23 1.98 15.24
C GLY A 131 19.08 0.50 14.94
N TYR A 132 18.20 0.19 14.02
CA TYR A 132 17.96 -1.16 13.55
C TYR A 132 18.65 -1.39 12.21
N PHE A 133 19.53 -2.38 12.16
CA PHE A 133 20.40 -2.65 11.02
C PHE A 133 19.91 -3.88 10.28
N VAL A 134 19.80 -3.79 8.96
CA VAL A 134 19.33 -4.87 8.09
C VAL A 134 20.35 -5.11 6.98
N LEU A 135 21.00 -6.28 7.01
CA LEU A 135 21.88 -6.73 5.95
C LEU A 135 21.11 -7.61 4.98
N THR A 136 21.03 -7.21 3.72
CA THR A 136 20.31 -7.93 2.66
C THR A 136 21.23 -8.82 1.84
N ASN A 137 20.67 -9.87 1.23
CA ASN A 137 21.45 -10.77 0.37
C ASN A 137 21.96 -10.12 -0.92
N ALA A 138 21.29 -9.05 -1.37
CA ALA A 138 21.78 -8.17 -2.42
C ALA A 138 23.06 -7.38 -2.05
N GLY A 139 23.52 -7.42 -0.79
CA GLY A 139 24.71 -6.71 -0.34
C GLY A 139 24.46 -5.26 0.08
N TRP A 140 23.21 -4.90 0.40
CA TRP A 140 22.90 -3.61 1.02
C TRP A 140 22.84 -3.74 2.54
N LEU A 141 23.45 -2.78 3.23
CA LEU A 141 23.24 -2.53 4.65
C LEU A 141 22.33 -1.32 4.82
N HIS A 142 21.14 -1.54 5.34
CA HIS A 142 20.16 -0.51 5.64
C HIS A 142 20.15 -0.21 7.14
N VAL A 143 19.98 1.06 7.49
CA VAL A 143 19.86 1.51 8.88
C VAL A 143 18.54 2.22 9.04
N PHE A 144 17.73 1.74 9.96
CA PHE A 144 16.45 2.31 10.35
C PHE A 144 16.56 2.90 11.76
N ALA A 145 15.70 3.86 12.10
CA ALA A 145 15.62 4.39 13.45
C ALA A 145 14.94 3.40 14.41
N SER A 146 14.04 2.55 13.90
CA SER A 146 13.31 1.54 14.68
C SER A 146 13.27 0.17 14.00
N ALA A 147 13.06 -0.89 14.78
CA ALA A 147 12.77 -2.23 14.26
C ALA A 147 11.36 -2.35 13.67
N ASP A 148 10.45 -1.42 14.00
CA ASP A 148 9.11 -1.36 13.44
C ASP A 148 9.14 -0.77 12.01
N LEU A 149 9.41 -1.65 11.05
CA LEU A 149 9.47 -1.31 9.62
C LEU A 149 8.11 -0.91 9.02
N GLU A 150 7.00 -1.08 9.74
CA GLU A 150 5.69 -0.58 9.29
C GLU A 150 5.59 0.94 9.46
N LYS A 151 6.13 1.46 10.57
CA LYS A 151 6.22 2.89 10.84
C LYS A 151 7.41 3.51 10.13
N ASP A 152 8.58 2.89 10.28
CA ASP A 152 9.85 3.40 9.76
C ASP A 152 10.35 2.57 8.57
N HIS A 153 9.78 2.86 7.40
CA HIS A 153 10.02 2.11 6.17
C HIS A 153 11.11 2.71 5.28
N VAL A 154 11.59 3.92 5.61
CA VAL A 154 12.64 4.61 4.86
C VAL A 154 13.92 4.49 5.67
N PRO A 155 14.97 3.81 5.15
CA PRO A 155 16.22 3.73 5.87
C PRO A 155 16.90 5.11 5.91
N ASP A 156 17.32 5.54 7.10
CA ASP A 156 18.15 6.73 7.31
C ASP A 156 19.42 6.70 6.46
N HIS A 157 20.06 5.52 6.40
CA HIS A 157 21.30 5.28 5.68
C HIS A 157 21.24 3.95 4.95
N SER A 158 21.83 3.90 3.77
CA SER A 158 21.93 2.69 2.95
C SER A 158 23.27 2.64 2.25
N ILE A 159 24.08 1.62 2.58
CA ILE A 159 25.42 1.43 2.02
C ILE A 159 25.46 0.15 1.21
N TYR A 160 25.98 0.23 -0.02
CA TYR A 160 26.23 -0.93 -0.85
C TYR A 160 27.60 -1.55 -0.52
N ILE A 161 27.57 -2.65 0.23
CA ILE A 161 28.74 -3.33 0.79
C ILE A 161 29.75 -3.76 -0.29
N PRO A 162 29.34 -4.31 -1.46
CA PRO A 162 30.28 -4.73 -2.49
C PRO A 162 31.13 -3.61 -3.08
N THR A 163 30.83 -2.33 -2.80
CA THR A 163 31.68 -1.19 -3.20
C THR A 163 32.28 -0.44 -2.01
N ALA A 164 31.94 -0.84 -0.79
CA ALA A 164 32.39 -0.23 0.44
C ALA A 164 33.74 -0.78 0.87
N ASN A 165 34.50 0.05 1.58
CA ASN A 165 35.72 -0.36 2.25
C ASN A 165 35.41 -0.66 3.72
N LEU A 166 35.74 -1.86 4.16
CA LEU A 166 35.56 -2.27 5.54
C LEU A 166 36.86 -2.01 6.32
N GLY A 167 36.77 -1.17 7.34
CA GLY A 167 37.84 -0.91 8.28
C GLY A 167 38.04 -2.06 9.28
N PRO A 168 39.15 -2.04 10.04
CA PRO A 168 39.41 -3.05 11.06
C PRO A 168 38.37 -2.95 12.20
N HIS A 169 38.06 -4.09 12.81
CA HIS A 169 37.26 -4.12 14.04
C HIS A 169 38.11 -3.85 15.28
N ALA A 170 37.48 -3.42 16.36
CA ALA A 170 38.17 -3.20 17.63
C ALA A 170 38.85 -4.47 18.17
N GLU A 171 40.07 -4.30 18.72
CA GLU A 171 40.86 -5.37 19.33
C GLU A 171 40.32 -5.80 20.70
N ALA A 172 40.77 -6.97 21.18
CA ALA A 172 40.43 -7.44 22.52
C ALA A 172 40.98 -6.47 23.58
N GLY A 173 40.10 -5.95 24.45
CA GLY A 173 40.45 -5.02 25.53
C GLY A 173 40.17 -3.55 25.23
N GLN A 174 39.73 -3.19 24.01
CA GLN A 174 39.27 -1.84 23.70
C GLN A 174 37.93 -1.53 24.40
N LYS A 175 37.79 -0.29 24.90
CA LYS A 175 36.55 0.17 25.57
C LYS A 175 35.34 0.23 24.62
N GLN A 176 35.58 0.33 23.31
CA GLN A 176 34.53 0.41 22.30
C GLN A 176 34.63 -0.79 21.37
N GLN A 177 33.53 -1.51 21.24
CA GLN A 177 33.40 -2.66 20.35
C GLN A 177 32.85 -2.17 19.01
N SER A 178 33.66 -1.40 18.28
CA SER A 178 33.24 -0.73 17.05
C SER A 178 34.14 -1.05 15.85
N PHE A 179 33.59 -0.83 14.65
CA PHE A 179 34.30 -0.89 13.36
C PHE A 179 33.75 0.18 12.41
N SER A 180 34.53 0.59 11.42
CA SER A 180 34.13 1.57 10.41
C SER A 180 33.82 0.93 9.06
N LEU A 181 32.81 1.45 8.39
CA LEU A 181 32.41 1.07 7.04
C LEU A 181 32.31 2.33 6.17
N ASP A 182 33.15 2.41 5.14
CA ASP A 182 33.21 3.54 4.23
C ASP A 182 32.50 3.21 2.91
N GLY A 183 31.30 3.74 2.74
CA GLY A 183 30.55 3.63 1.49
C GLY A 183 31.05 4.60 0.42
N LYS A 184 31.18 4.14 -0.83
CA LYS A 184 31.33 5.04 -1.99
C LYS A 184 30.03 5.81 -2.19
N GLY A 185 30.07 7.12 -2.01
CA GLY A 185 28.92 8.01 -2.22
C GLY A 185 28.42 7.97 -3.68
N LYS A 186 27.12 8.21 -3.88
CA LYS A 186 26.49 8.34 -5.21
C LYS A 186 26.80 9.67 -5.92
N GLY A 187 27.82 10.42 -5.47
CA GLY A 187 28.12 11.77 -5.93
C GLY A 187 29.19 11.81 -7.02
N GLY A 188 28.91 12.48 -8.13
CA GLY A 188 29.92 12.86 -9.13
C GLY A 188 31.01 13.79 -8.55
N LEU A 189 31.94 14.23 -9.41
CA LEU A 189 33.24 14.87 -9.09
C LEU A 189 33.26 16.00 -8.02
N LEU A 190 32.13 16.52 -7.55
CA LEU A 190 32.06 17.60 -6.55
C LEU A 190 31.27 17.27 -5.25
N HIS A 191 30.66 16.10 -5.11
CA HIS A 191 29.93 15.72 -3.88
C HIS A 191 30.68 14.65 -3.09
N LYS A 192 31.35 15.11 -2.04
CA LYS A 192 32.16 14.33 -1.09
C LYS A 192 31.31 13.62 -0.04
N ASP A 193 30.17 13.05 -0.43
CA ASP A 193 29.28 12.32 0.48
C ASP A 193 29.73 10.86 0.61
N ALA A 194 30.98 10.66 1.02
CA ALA A 194 31.42 9.37 1.53
C ALA A 194 30.59 9.07 2.79
N GLN A 195 29.72 8.07 2.71
CA GLN A 195 28.94 7.64 3.87
C GLN A 195 29.83 6.74 4.73
N THR A 196 30.66 7.37 5.56
CA THR A 196 31.41 6.69 6.61
C THR A 196 30.47 6.40 7.77
N LEU A 197 30.30 5.12 8.07
CA LEU A 197 29.45 4.63 9.16
C LEU A 197 30.30 3.87 10.16
N THR A 198 30.41 4.40 11.39
CA THR A 198 31.04 3.67 12.50
C THR A 198 29.95 2.96 13.29
N LEU A 199 30.06 1.64 13.35
CA LEU A 199 29.08 0.74 13.97
C LEU A 199 29.65 0.19 15.27
N ARG A 200 28.81 0.04 16.30
CA ARG A 200 29.15 -0.56 17.58
C ARG A 200 28.14 -1.64 17.93
N GLY A 201 28.65 -2.83 18.27
CA GLY A 201 27.85 -3.93 18.82
C GLY A 201 27.54 -3.74 20.30
N ASN A 202 26.49 -4.41 20.77
CA ASN A 202 26.17 -4.49 22.20
C ASN A 202 27.15 -5.40 22.95
N SER A 203 27.72 -6.37 22.22
CA SER A 203 28.80 -7.22 22.68
C SER A 203 29.93 -7.32 21.63
N ARG A 204 31.08 -7.82 22.07
CA ARG A 204 32.24 -8.02 21.19
C ARG A 204 31.95 -9.12 20.18
N GLU A 205 31.24 -10.16 20.62
CA GLU A 205 30.83 -11.30 19.82
C GLU A 205 29.91 -10.81 18.69
N GLU A 206 28.90 -9.99 19.02
CA GLU A 206 27.99 -9.42 18.04
C GLU A 206 28.72 -8.55 17.01
N MET A 207 29.65 -7.69 17.47
CA MET A 207 30.49 -6.88 16.59
C MET A 207 31.29 -7.75 15.62
N ILE A 208 31.95 -8.81 16.11
CA ILE A 208 32.77 -9.71 15.28
C ILE A 208 31.89 -10.43 14.25
N GLU A 209 30.72 -10.92 14.66
CA GLU A 209 29.81 -11.59 13.73
C GLU A 209 29.32 -10.64 12.61
N TRP A 210 28.95 -9.41 12.96
CA TRP A 210 28.55 -8.40 11.96
C TRP A 210 29.70 -8.05 11.02
N TRP A 211 30.90 -7.85 11.57
CA TRP A 211 32.09 -7.57 10.77
C TRP A 211 32.40 -8.73 9.81
N ASN A 212 32.29 -9.99 10.26
CA ASN A 212 32.49 -11.18 9.43
C ASN A 212 31.44 -11.31 8.31
N GLU A 213 30.16 -11.04 8.58
CA GLU A 213 29.13 -11.09 7.55
C GLU A 213 29.29 -9.99 6.49
N ILE A 214 29.74 -8.80 6.91
CA ILE A 214 30.03 -7.69 6.00
C ILE A 214 31.32 -7.96 5.20
N SER A 215 32.37 -8.50 5.83
CA SER A 215 33.67 -8.75 5.18
C SER A 215 33.57 -9.76 4.05
N LYS A 216 32.73 -10.79 4.18
CA LYS A 216 32.41 -11.75 3.10
C LYS A 216 31.86 -11.10 1.83
N ARG A 217 31.31 -9.88 1.94
CA ARG A 217 30.59 -9.18 0.87
C ARG A 217 31.28 -7.88 0.44
N ALA A 218 32.28 -7.41 1.19
CA ALA A 218 32.98 -6.16 0.94
C ALA A 218 34.05 -6.29 -0.17
N GLN A 219 34.30 -5.20 -0.89
CA GLN A 219 35.31 -5.16 -1.96
C GLN A 219 36.74 -5.20 -1.39
N SER A 220 36.94 -4.60 -0.22
CA SER A 220 38.21 -4.51 0.48
C SER A 220 37.95 -4.62 1.98
N SER A 221 38.62 -5.57 2.64
CA SER A 221 38.64 -5.71 4.10
C SER A 221 40.09 -5.55 4.56
N MET A 222 40.34 -4.52 5.37
CA MET A 222 41.65 -4.34 6.01
C MET A 222 41.67 -5.17 7.29
N VAL A 223 42.24 -6.37 7.21
CA VAL A 223 42.55 -7.17 8.40
C VAL A 223 43.81 -6.58 9.03
N SER A 224 43.70 -6.02 10.24
CA SER A 224 44.88 -5.70 11.05
C SER A 224 45.52 -7.00 11.52
N GLN A 225 46.43 -7.55 10.72
CA GLN A 225 47.32 -8.62 11.15
C GLN A 225 48.59 -7.98 11.73
N PRO A 226 49.04 -8.37 12.95
CA PRO A 226 50.29 -7.86 13.48
C PRO A 226 51.44 -8.56 12.75
N GLY A 227 52.20 -7.78 11.96
CA GLY A 227 53.51 -8.16 11.45
C GLY A 227 53.54 -8.60 9.98
N ASN A 228 54.42 -7.93 9.24
CA ASN A 228 54.92 -8.19 7.90
C ASN A 228 54.01 -7.82 6.73
N GLY A 229 54.33 -6.67 6.13
CA GLY A 229 53.66 -6.14 4.96
C GLY A 229 53.86 -7.02 3.73
N HIS A 230 52.78 -7.52 3.16
CA HIS A 230 52.71 -7.93 1.76
C HIS A 230 51.34 -7.56 1.17
N ALA A 231 51.40 -6.70 0.16
CA ALA A 231 50.50 -6.51 -0.97
C ALA A 231 48.97 -6.63 -0.76
N ALA A 232 48.28 -5.50 -0.92
CA ALA A 232 46.88 -5.47 -1.32
C ALA A 232 46.70 -6.25 -2.64
N VAL A 233 45.92 -7.33 -2.63
CA VAL A 233 45.51 -8.02 -3.85
C VAL A 233 44.44 -7.16 -4.53
N SER A 234 44.88 -6.20 -5.33
CA SER A 234 44.03 -5.54 -6.33
C SER A 234 43.74 -6.53 -7.45
N ARG A 235 42.48 -6.97 -7.56
CA ARG A 235 42.01 -7.68 -8.77
C ARG A 235 41.83 -6.64 -9.88
N SER A 236 42.88 -6.44 -10.68
CA SER A 236 42.84 -5.58 -11.86
C SER A 236 41.97 -6.21 -12.96
N SER A 237 40.90 -5.52 -13.33
CA SER A 237 40.14 -5.78 -14.56
C SER A 237 40.92 -5.28 -15.77
N SER A 238 41.27 -6.17 -16.70
CA SER A 238 41.92 -5.81 -17.96
C SER A 238 41.02 -4.93 -18.84
N ALA A 239 41.57 -3.80 -19.25
CA ALA A 239 41.04 -2.92 -20.28
C ALA A 239 41.30 -3.50 -21.68
N LEU A 240 40.31 -3.42 -22.57
CA LEU A 240 40.50 -3.43 -24.01
C LEU A 240 39.62 -2.32 -24.60
N THR A 241 40.28 -1.25 -25.04
CA THR A 241 39.74 -0.32 -26.05
C THR A 241 40.53 -0.57 -27.33
N PRO A 242 39.90 -0.49 -28.51
CA PRO A 242 40.34 0.55 -29.42
C PRO A 242 39.23 1.25 -30.25
N GLN A 243 39.42 2.57 -30.33
CA GLN A 243 39.23 3.49 -31.48
C GLN A 243 37.84 3.82 -32.06
N SER A 244 37.54 5.13 -32.04
CA SER A 244 36.62 5.84 -32.94
C SER A 244 37.28 6.22 -34.27
N PRO A 245 36.48 6.55 -35.29
CA PRO A 245 36.75 7.73 -36.12
C PRO A 245 35.59 8.74 -36.15
N LYS A 246 35.97 9.97 -36.54
CA LYS A 246 35.31 11.29 -36.45
C LYS A 246 34.25 11.57 -37.55
N GLN A 247 33.61 12.74 -37.37
CA GLN A 247 32.87 13.65 -38.28
C GLN A 247 31.32 13.55 -38.23
N ALA A 248 30.51 14.63 -38.22
CA ALA A 248 30.74 16.08 -38.37
C ALA A 248 29.59 16.90 -37.74
N LYS A 249 29.82 18.23 -37.65
CA LYS A 249 29.03 19.34 -37.07
C LYS A 249 27.59 19.53 -37.60
N GLU A 250 26.71 19.99 -36.69
CA GLU A 250 25.72 21.12 -36.68
C GLU A 250 25.15 21.70 -38.00
N PRO A 251 23.97 22.40 -38.03
CA PRO A 251 23.34 23.13 -36.90
C PRO A 251 21.81 23.03 -36.74
N ALA A 252 21.32 23.48 -35.57
CA ALA A 252 19.94 23.94 -35.36
C ALA A 252 19.68 25.24 -36.15
N PRO A 253 18.42 25.64 -36.42
CA PRO A 253 17.81 26.56 -35.46
C PRO A 253 16.26 26.54 -35.36
N HIS A 254 15.81 27.34 -34.39
CA HIS A 254 14.51 28.00 -34.22
C HIS A 254 13.44 27.37 -33.33
N ALA A 255 13.14 28.20 -32.32
CA ALA A 255 12.05 28.18 -31.39
C ALA A 255 10.71 28.45 -32.07
N GLU A 256 9.64 27.94 -31.48
CA GLU A 256 8.42 28.73 -31.28
C GLU A 256 7.60 28.14 -30.13
N GLU A 257 7.16 29.05 -29.26
CA GLU A 257 6.18 28.82 -28.21
C GLU A 257 4.85 28.39 -28.83
N THR A 258 4.11 27.50 -28.16
CA THR A 258 2.64 27.60 -28.12
C THR A 258 2.09 26.80 -26.95
N SER A 259 1.61 27.57 -25.99
CA SER A 259 0.61 27.23 -24.98
C SER A 259 -0.59 26.50 -25.59
N SER A 260 -1.05 25.42 -24.95
CA SER A 260 -2.48 25.17 -24.71
C SER A 260 -2.69 23.97 -23.79
N THR A 261 -3.40 24.21 -22.70
CA THR A 261 -4.00 23.22 -21.79
C THR A 261 -5.20 22.53 -22.45
N PRO A 262 -5.72 21.44 -21.84
CA PRO A 262 -7.06 21.64 -21.29
C PRO A 262 -7.27 21.16 -19.87
N VAL A 263 -8.14 21.91 -19.21
CA VAL A 263 -8.75 21.78 -17.90
C VAL A 263 -9.58 20.49 -17.82
N VAL A 264 -9.42 19.72 -16.74
CA VAL A 264 -10.45 18.79 -16.25
C VAL A 264 -10.97 19.33 -14.93
N ALA A 265 -12.26 19.69 -14.96
CA ALA A 265 -12.98 20.28 -13.85
C ALA A 265 -13.24 19.26 -12.74
N GLN A 266 -13.04 19.75 -11.51
CA GLN A 266 -13.24 19.07 -10.25
C GLN A 266 -14.68 19.35 -9.78
N LEU A 267 -15.51 18.32 -9.62
CA LEU A 267 -16.79 18.46 -8.91
C LEU A 267 -16.54 18.37 -7.40
N ALA A 268 -16.64 19.50 -6.73
CA ALA A 268 -16.80 19.59 -5.28
C ALA A 268 -18.30 19.58 -4.96
N VAL A 269 -18.74 18.63 -4.14
CA VAL A 269 -20.08 18.63 -3.53
C VAL A 269 -20.00 19.48 -2.27
N ALA A 270 -20.81 20.52 -2.21
CA ALA A 270 -20.96 21.39 -1.06
C ALA A 270 -21.85 20.69 -0.01
N GLU A 271 -21.30 20.48 1.17
CA GLU A 271 -22.00 20.04 2.37
C GLU A 271 -22.54 21.28 3.10
N THR A 272 -23.84 21.52 2.99
CA THR A 272 -24.54 22.56 3.77
C THR A 272 -24.78 22.07 5.19
N ALA A 273 -24.23 22.81 6.13
CA ALA A 273 -24.42 22.65 7.57
C ALA A 273 -25.90 22.79 7.96
N ALA A 274 -26.42 21.81 8.71
CA ALA A 274 -27.72 21.87 9.37
C ALA A 274 -27.54 22.30 10.84
N GLU A 275 -28.24 23.35 11.26
CA GLU A 275 -28.41 23.75 12.66
C GLU A 275 -29.37 22.77 13.40
N PRO A 276 -29.25 22.63 14.73
CA PRO A 276 -29.88 21.55 15.47
C PRO A 276 -31.34 21.87 15.84
N VAL A 277 -32.26 20.97 15.50
CA VAL A 277 -33.64 20.99 15.97
C VAL A 277 -33.73 20.36 17.36
N ALA A 278 -34.40 21.07 18.26
CA ALA A 278 -34.57 20.78 19.67
C ALA A 278 -35.20 19.40 19.98
N ALA A 279 -34.77 18.82 21.11
CA ALA A 279 -35.24 17.56 21.67
C ALA A 279 -36.73 17.57 22.05
N PRO A 280 -37.44 16.41 21.94
CA PRO A 280 -38.82 16.32 22.38
C PRO A 280 -38.92 16.22 23.91
N VAL A 281 -39.84 17.02 24.46
CA VAL A 281 -40.27 17.01 25.87
C VAL A 281 -41.02 15.70 26.17
N ALA A 282 -40.60 15.02 27.23
CA ALA A 282 -41.24 13.83 27.78
C ALA A 282 -42.66 14.14 28.28
N ALA A 283 -43.65 13.34 27.86
CA ALA A 283 -44.98 13.32 28.44
C ALA A 283 -44.99 12.50 29.75
N PRO A 284 -45.69 12.93 30.81
CA PRO A 284 -45.83 12.15 32.02
C PRO A 284 -46.88 11.05 31.86
N VAL A 285 -46.54 9.90 32.46
CA VAL A 285 -47.32 8.67 32.58
C VAL A 285 -48.61 8.91 33.36
N ALA A 286 -49.74 8.43 32.83
CA ALA A 286 -51.00 8.37 33.56
C ALA A 286 -51.05 7.12 34.44
N GLU A 287 -51.26 7.31 35.74
CA GLU A 287 -51.61 6.25 36.70
C GLU A 287 -53.09 5.83 36.54
N PRO A 288 -53.44 4.57 36.86
CA PRO A 288 -54.83 4.11 36.83
C PRO A 288 -55.55 4.50 38.14
N VAL A 289 -56.73 5.13 38.02
CA VAL A 289 -57.63 5.32 39.15
C VAL A 289 -58.61 4.14 39.21
N SER A 290 -58.52 3.39 40.31
CA SER A 290 -59.55 2.49 40.81
C SER A 290 -60.77 3.27 41.30
N GLN A 291 -61.97 2.94 40.79
CA GLN A 291 -63.20 2.59 41.52
C GLN A 291 -64.37 2.40 40.55
#